data_AF-A0A7C5QHU3-F1
#
_entry.id   AF-A0A7C5QHU3-F1
#
_cell.length_a   1.000
_cell.length_b   1.000
_cell.length_c   1.000
_cell.angle_alpha   90.00
_cell.angle_beta   90.00
_cell.angle_gamma   90.00
#
_symmetry.space_group_name_H-M   'P 1'
#
loop_
_entity.id
_entity.type
_entity.pdbx_description
1 polymer ?
#
loop_
_entity_poly.entity_id
_entity_poly.type
_entity_poly.pdbx_seq_one_letter_code
_entity_poly.pdbx_strand_id
1 'polypeptide(L)'
;ARVLREMLEEAPEEIKGQLRDNLKWVEDADKNIPVVGSKSRILYADAEGRIRIARAFNEAIAKGELKGPVVLGRDHHDVSGTDSPFRETANIYDGSRYTADMSVHNFAGDGFRGATWISLHNGGGTGWGEAMNGGFGLVLDGSKDSERRLESMLFWDVNNGIARRSWARNEHAVSTARRAMEAEPRLKITLPYQGEWKI
;
A
#
# COMPACT_ATOMS: atom_id res chain seq x y z
N ALA A 1 -0.51 -9.92 13.98
CA ALA A 1 -0.10 -11.34 13.93
C ALA A 1 -1.23 -12.24 13.41
N ARG A 2 -2.41 -12.32 14.06
CA ARG A 2 -3.52 -13.21 13.65
C ARG A 2 -3.85 -13.16 12.16
N VAL A 3 -4.16 -11.97 11.63
CA VAL A 3 -4.48 -11.77 10.20
C VAL A 3 -3.35 -12.27 9.27
N LEU A 4 -2.08 -12.02 9.61
CA LEU A 4 -0.95 -12.47 8.79
C LEU A 4 -0.77 -14.00 8.81
N ARG A 5 -1.12 -14.68 9.93
CA ARG A 5 -1.10 -16.15 9.99
C ARG A 5 -2.18 -16.75 9.10
N GLU A 6 -3.40 -16.22 9.19
CA GLU A 6 -4.52 -16.62 8.34
C GLU A 6 -4.17 -16.43 6.85
N MET A 7 -3.63 -15.27 6.49
CA MET A 7 -3.18 -15.00 5.11
C MET A 7 -2.07 -15.94 4.64
N LEU A 8 -1.14 -16.34 5.51
CA LEU A 8 -0.02 -17.20 5.12
C LEU A 8 -0.49 -18.60 4.66
N GLU A 9 -1.63 -19.06 5.18
CA GLU A 9 -2.25 -20.34 4.80
C GLU A 9 -2.88 -20.27 3.39
N GLU A 10 -3.44 -19.12 3.04
CA GLU A 10 -4.22 -18.90 1.81
C GLU A 10 -3.40 -18.33 0.65
N ALA A 11 -2.32 -17.60 0.96
CA ALA A 11 -1.57 -16.80 -0.01
C ALA A 11 -0.84 -17.64 -1.08
N PRO A 12 -0.68 -17.12 -2.30
CA PRO A 12 0.17 -17.74 -3.30
C PRO A 12 1.63 -17.73 -2.85
N GLU A 13 2.41 -18.72 -3.31
CA GLU A 13 3.79 -18.92 -2.83
C GLU A 13 4.69 -17.68 -3.07
N GLU A 14 4.42 -16.91 -4.12
CA GLU A 14 5.17 -15.69 -4.48
C GLU A 14 5.17 -14.59 -3.40
N ILE A 15 4.15 -14.54 -2.51
CA ILE A 15 4.07 -13.52 -1.45
C ILE A 15 4.29 -14.09 -0.04
N LYS A 16 4.41 -15.42 0.12
CA LYS A 16 4.55 -16.05 1.44
C LYS A 16 5.85 -15.65 2.14
N GLY A 17 6.92 -15.38 1.39
CA GLY A 17 8.17 -14.88 1.96
C GLY A 17 7.95 -13.58 2.74
N GLN A 18 7.34 -12.58 2.09
CA GLN A 18 7.04 -11.28 2.65
C GLN A 18 6.07 -11.38 3.84
N LEU A 19 5.08 -12.29 3.78
CA LEU A 19 4.18 -12.55 4.90
C LEU A 19 4.91 -13.14 6.12
N ARG A 20 5.81 -14.12 5.91
CA ARG A 20 6.62 -14.70 7.00
C ARG A 20 7.52 -13.66 7.67
N ASP A 21 8.15 -12.80 6.87
CA ASP A 21 9.03 -11.73 7.37
C ASP A 21 8.23 -10.78 8.28
N ASN A 22 7.06 -10.32 7.82
CA ASN A 22 6.23 -9.38 8.56
C ASN A 22 5.53 -10.00 9.77
N LEU A 23 5.19 -11.30 9.69
CA LEU A 23 4.68 -12.06 10.82
C LEU A 23 5.73 -12.17 11.92
N LYS A 24 6.96 -12.58 11.57
CA LYS A 24 8.07 -12.67 12.52
C LYS A 24 8.36 -11.31 13.15
N TRP A 25 8.43 -10.27 12.33
CA TRP A 25 8.60 -8.89 12.78
C TRP A 25 7.56 -8.48 13.82
N VAL A 26 6.26 -8.62 13.53
CA VAL A 26 5.21 -8.11 14.42
C VAL A 26 5.11 -8.90 15.73
N GLU A 27 5.46 -10.19 15.73
CA GLU A 27 5.52 -11.04 16.93
C GLU A 27 6.65 -10.63 17.89
N ASP A 28 7.77 -10.16 17.34
CA ASP A 28 8.95 -9.77 18.10
C ASP A 28 9.00 -8.26 18.42
N ALA A 29 8.21 -7.45 17.72
CA ALA A 29 8.28 -5.98 17.77
C ALA A 29 8.03 -5.39 19.17
N ASP A 30 7.18 -6.00 19.98
CA ASP A 30 6.90 -5.52 21.34
C ASP A 30 8.08 -5.73 22.30
N LYS A 31 8.84 -6.82 22.09
CA LYS A 31 10.00 -7.16 22.92
C LYS A 31 11.23 -6.30 22.59
N ASN A 32 11.37 -5.93 21.31
CA ASN A 32 12.61 -5.37 20.79
C ASN A 32 12.56 -3.85 20.54
N ILE A 33 11.37 -3.25 20.43
CA ILE A 33 11.23 -1.89 19.93
C ILE A 33 10.47 -1.05 20.95
N PRO A 34 11.18 -0.21 21.73
CA PRO A 34 10.54 0.72 22.64
C PRO A 34 9.71 1.74 21.85
N VAL A 35 8.50 1.99 22.33
CA VAL A 35 7.59 2.99 21.75
C VAL A 35 8.00 4.38 22.26
N VAL A 36 8.24 5.32 21.34
CA VAL A 36 8.50 6.73 21.66
C VAL A 36 7.30 7.56 21.19
N GLY A 37 6.67 8.29 22.12
CA GLY A 37 5.50 9.12 21.82
C GLY A 37 4.20 8.31 21.70
N SER A 38 3.55 8.37 20.54
CA SER A 38 2.28 7.66 20.30
C SER A 38 2.48 6.14 20.27
N LYS A 39 1.47 5.39 20.76
CA LYS A 39 1.44 3.93 20.66
C LYS A 39 1.23 3.49 19.21
N SER A 40 2.34 3.33 18.49
CA SER A 40 2.37 3.08 17.05
C SER A 40 3.07 1.77 16.73
N ARG A 41 2.73 1.19 15.57
CA ARG A 41 3.41 0.02 15.00
C ARG A 41 3.38 0.11 13.49
N ILE A 42 4.42 -0.42 12.85
CA ILE A 42 4.57 -0.49 11.40
C ILE A 42 4.84 -1.93 10.97
N LEU A 43 4.41 -2.31 9.78
CA LEU A 43 4.76 -3.54 9.07
C LEU A 43 4.45 -3.33 7.59
N TYR A 44 4.95 -4.20 6.72
CA TYR A 44 4.60 -4.24 5.31
C TYR A 44 3.44 -5.21 5.06
N ALA A 45 2.53 -4.79 4.19
CA ALA A 45 1.41 -5.59 3.71
C ALA A 45 1.00 -5.12 2.31
N ASP A 46 0.51 -6.06 1.50
CA ASP A 46 -0.08 -5.80 0.19
C ASP A 46 -1.53 -5.27 0.32
N ALA A 47 -2.23 -5.08 -0.80
CA ALA A 47 -3.58 -4.51 -0.81
C ALA A 47 -4.54 -5.28 0.10
N GLU A 48 -4.56 -6.61 -0.05
CA GLU A 48 -5.42 -7.48 0.74
C GLU A 48 -5.03 -7.47 2.21
N GLY A 49 -3.73 -7.57 2.53
CA GLY A 49 -3.27 -7.52 3.91
C GLY A 49 -3.59 -6.21 4.60
N ARG A 50 -3.41 -5.07 3.93
CA ARG A 50 -3.80 -3.76 4.47
C ARG A 50 -5.30 -3.71 4.77
N ILE A 51 -6.14 -4.15 3.85
CA ILE A 51 -7.60 -4.14 4.01
C ILE A 51 -8.03 -5.09 5.13
N ARG A 52 -7.54 -6.33 5.17
CA ARG A 52 -7.88 -7.31 6.22
C ARG A 52 -7.46 -6.83 7.61
N ILE A 53 -6.26 -6.25 7.75
CA ILE A 53 -5.79 -5.66 9.01
C ILE A 53 -6.64 -4.46 9.42
N ALA A 54 -6.94 -3.56 8.48
CA ALA A 54 -7.76 -2.37 8.71
C ALA A 54 -9.19 -2.74 9.14
N ARG A 55 -9.82 -3.70 8.47
CA ARG A 55 -11.13 -4.26 8.86
C ARG A 55 -11.08 -4.86 10.27
N ALA A 56 -10.06 -5.67 10.58
CA ALA A 56 -9.90 -6.26 11.91
C ALA A 56 -9.75 -5.21 13.02
N PHE A 57 -9.03 -4.10 12.76
CA PHE A 57 -8.97 -2.99 13.71
C PHE A 57 -10.32 -2.28 13.85
N ASN A 58 -11.01 -2.01 12.73
CA ASN A 58 -12.31 -1.34 12.76
C ASN A 58 -13.35 -2.18 13.53
N GLU A 59 -13.39 -3.48 13.29
CA GLU A 59 -14.24 -4.41 14.04
C GLU A 59 -13.90 -4.45 15.53
N ALA A 60 -12.61 -4.48 15.89
CA ALA A 60 -12.18 -4.49 17.29
C ALA A 60 -12.60 -3.20 18.03
N ILE A 61 -12.61 -2.06 17.34
CA ILE A 61 -13.14 -0.80 17.88
C ILE A 61 -14.66 -0.90 18.06
N ALA A 62 -15.39 -1.39 17.05
CA ALA A 62 -16.84 -1.57 17.10
C ALA A 62 -17.29 -2.51 18.22
N LYS A 63 -16.49 -3.55 18.52
CA LYS A 63 -16.70 -4.52 19.61
C LYS A 63 -16.26 -4.00 20.98
N GLY A 64 -15.57 -2.85 21.05
CA GLY A 64 -15.01 -2.30 22.27
C GLY A 64 -13.76 -3.02 22.79
N GLU A 65 -13.15 -3.90 21.99
CA GLU A 65 -11.87 -4.56 22.31
C GLU A 65 -10.72 -3.54 22.29
N LEU A 66 -10.77 -2.58 21.37
CA LEU A 66 -9.90 -1.41 21.36
C LEU A 66 -10.61 -0.21 22.02
N LYS A 67 -9.92 0.44 22.95
CA LYS A 67 -10.47 1.53 23.78
C LYS A 67 -10.73 2.83 23.03
N GLY A 68 -10.30 2.95 21.78
CA GLY A 68 -10.45 4.17 20.99
C GLY A 68 -10.06 3.98 19.53
N PRO A 69 -10.24 5.04 18.72
CA PRO A 69 -9.93 5.02 17.29
C PRO A 69 -8.47 4.65 16.98
N VAL A 70 -8.25 4.08 15.81
CA VAL A 70 -6.92 3.79 15.27
C VAL A 70 -6.70 4.64 14.03
N VAL A 71 -5.56 5.31 13.95
CA VAL A 71 -5.13 6.02 12.75
C VAL A 71 -4.24 5.10 11.92
N LEU A 72 -4.67 4.80 10.70
CA LEU A 72 -3.81 4.21 9.68
C LEU A 72 -3.05 5.33 8.97
N GLY A 73 -1.79 5.05 8.66
CA GLY A 73 -0.95 5.88 7.82
C GLY A 73 0.23 5.06 7.32
N ARG A 74 1.14 5.70 6.60
CA ARG A 74 2.38 5.09 6.11
C ARG A 74 3.43 6.16 5.85
N ASP A 75 4.67 5.72 5.75
CA ASP A 75 5.70 6.52 5.10
C ASP A 75 5.36 6.70 3.59
N HIS A 76 5.97 7.68 2.95
CA HIS A 76 5.82 7.88 1.51
C HIS A 76 6.66 6.87 0.70
N HIS A 77 7.59 6.16 1.36
CA HIS A 77 8.30 5.01 0.79
C HIS A 77 7.35 3.82 0.59
N ASP A 78 6.54 3.87 -0.46
CA ASP A 78 5.51 2.89 -0.76
C ASP A 78 5.33 2.68 -2.27
N VAL A 79 4.54 1.68 -2.65
CA VAL A 79 4.34 1.22 -4.03
C VAL A 79 3.81 2.32 -4.97
N SER A 80 2.90 3.17 -4.50
CA SER A 80 2.21 4.19 -5.32
C SER A 80 2.51 5.62 -4.92
N GLY A 81 2.88 5.84 -3.66
CA GLY A 81 2.95 7.18 -3.07
C GLY A 81 4.08 8.05 -3.61
N THR A 82 5.13 7.47 -4.21
CA THR A 82 6.34 8.23 -4.56
C THR A 82 6.85 7.92 -5.95
N ASP A 83 7.05 8.97 -6.73
CA ASP A 83 7.93 8.98 -7.90
C ASP A 83 9.29 9.56 -7.50
N SER A 84 10.33 8.73 -7.57
CA SER A 84 11.70 9.11 -7.24
C SER A 84 12.68 8.29 -8.10
N PRO A 85 13.28 8.88 -9.16
CA PRO A 85 14.12 8.17 -10.12
C PRO A 85 15.37 7.55 -9.49
N PHE A 86 15.75 7.97 -8.28
CA PHE A 86 16.92 7.50 -7.55
C PHE A 86 16.58 6.56 -6.39
N ARG A 87 15.29 6.29 -6.14
CA ARG A 87 14.86 5.41 -5.05
C ARG A 87 13.62 4.60 -5.42
N GLU A 88 12.41 5.05 -5.12
CA GLU A 88 11.17 4.27 -5.24
C GLU A 88 10.84 3.82 -6.67
N THR A 89 11.22 4.60 -7.68
CA THR A 89 10.99 4.30 -9.10
C THR A 89 12.30 4.03 -9.85
N ALA A 90 13.40 3.81 -9.14
CA ALA A 90 14.72 3.56 -9.76
C ALA A 90 14.77 2.28 -10.62
N ASN A 91 13.89 1.31 -10.34
CA ASN A 91 13.77 0.06 -11.09
C ASN A 91 12.78 0.13 -12.27
N ILE A 92 12.38 1.33 -12.69
CA ILE A 92 11.52 1.57 -13.85
C ILE A 92 12.39 2.01 -15.03
N TYR A 93 12.33 1.26 -16.13
CA TYR A 93 13.24 1.41 -17.27
C TYR A 93 12.57 1.82 -18.59
N ASP A 94 11.25 2.04 -18.59
CA ASP A 94 10.50 2.53 -19.75
C ASP A 94 10.66 4.05 -20.00
N GLY A 95 11.53 4.71 -19.22
CA GLY A 95 11.76 6.15 -19.23
C GLY A 95 10.86 6.93 -18.27
N SER A 96 9.77 6.33 -17.78
CA SER A 96 8.79 7.03 -16.94
C SER A 96 9.27 7.29 -15.51
N ARG A 97 10.43 6.76 -15.08
CA ARG A 97 10.93 7.00 -13.70
C ARG A 97 11.11 8.47 -13.32
N TYR A 98 11.23 9.35 -14.32
CA TYR A 98 11.39 10.81 -14.16
C TYR A 98 10.06 11.58 -14.13
N THR A 99 8.93 10.91 -14.36
CA THR A 99 7.61 11.54 -14.29
C THR A 99 7.09 11.57 -12.85
N ALA A 100 6.03 12.34 -12.59
CA ALA A 100 5.40 12.46 -11.26
C ALA A 100 3.91 12.06 -11.25
N ASP A 101 3.40 11.48 -12.36
CA ASP A 101 1.97 11.19 -12.51
C ASP A 101 1.45 10.20 -11.46
N MET A 102 2.23 9.17 -11.11
CA MET A 102 1.79 8.12 -10.20
C MET A 102 1.48 8.68 -8.81
N SER A 103 2.41 9.47 -8.25
CA SER A 103 2.30 10.10 -6.93
C SER A 103 1.17 11.15 -6.90
N VAL A 104 1.04 11.97 -7.94
CA VAL A 104 -0.06 12.97 -8.06
C VAL A 104 -1.42 12.28 -8.17
N HIS A 105 -1.54 11.24 -9.00
CA HIS A 105 -2.76 10.44 -9.10
C HIS A 105 -3.08 9.75 -7.79
N ASN A 106 -2.08 9.22 -7.07
CA ASN A 106 -2.29 8.58 -5.78
C ASN A 106 -2.90 9.55 -4.78
N PHE A 107 -2.27 10.71 -4.61
CA PHE A 107 -2.72 11.79 -3.74
C PHE A 107 -4.17 12.19 -4.03
N ALA A 108 -4.49 12.49 -5.28
CA ALA A 108 -5.85 12.88 -5.65
C ALA A 108 -6.85 11.74 -5.42
N GLY A 109 -6.50 10.52 -5.82
CA GLY A 109 -7.38 9.37 -5.74
C GLY A 109 -7.68 8.92 -4.31
N ASP A 110 -6.72 9.05 -3.37
CA ASP A 110 -6.94 8.82 -1.94
C ASP A 110 -7.92 9.84 -1.36
N GLY A 111 -7.80 11.10 -1.77
CA GLY A 111 -8.65 12.22 -1.31
C GLY A 111 -10.14 11.97 -1.56
N PHE A 112 -10.50 11.43 -2.73
CA PHE A 112 -11.89 11.14 -3.07
C PHE A 112 -12.37 9.74 -2.63
N ARG A 113 -11.50 8.93 -2.03
CA ARG A 113 -11.82 7.56 -1.58
C ARG A 113 -11.93 7.40 -0.07
N GLY A 114 -11.80 8.50 0.67
CA GLY A 114 -12.17 8.55 2.09
C GLY A 114 -11.00 8.61 3.05
N ALA A 115 -9.78 8.89 2.58
CA ALA A 115 -8.70 9.33 3.47
C ALA A 115 -9.19 10.47 4.38
N THR A 116 -8.80 10.45 5.65
CA THR A 116 -9.11 11.53 6.59
C THR A 116 -8.29 12.78 6.25
N TRP A 117 -7.05 12.60 5.83
CA TRP A 117 -6.23 13.62 5.20
C TRP A 117 -5.27 13.01 4.19
N ILE A 118 -4.77 13.85 3.30
CA ILE A 118 -3.77 13.51 2.26
C ILE A 118 -2.64 14.53 2.28
N SER A 119 -1.46 14.11 1.86
CA SER A 119 -0.28 14.96 1.72
C SER A 119 0.41 14.71 0.38
N LEU A 120 0.96 15.77 -0.20
CA LEU A 120 1.84 15.71 -1.37
C LEU A 120 3.03 16.63 -1.12
N HIS A 121 4.23 16.07 -1.15
CA HIS A 121 5.47 16.76 -0.81
C HIS A 121 6.45 16.74 -1.99
N ASN A 122 7.36 17.71 -1.99
CA ASN A 122 8.47 17.82 -2.92
C ASN A 122 9.77 17.38 -2.24
N GLY A 123 10.37 16.29 -2.72
CA GLY A 123 11.74 15.91 -2.40
C GLY A 123 11.94 15.04 -1.17
N GLY A 124 10.89 14.35 -0.69
CA GLY A 124 11.03 13.41 0.41
C GLY A 124 12.00 12.28 0.07
N GLY A 125 12.95 12.03 0.97
CA GLY A 125 13.93 10.97 0.81
C GLY A 125 15.18 11.37 0.02
N THR A 126 15.03 11.63 -1.28
CA THR A 126 16.17 11.91 -2.17
C THR A 126 16.60 13.36 -2.21
N GLY A 127 15.76 14.29 -1.72
CA GLY A 127 16.07 15.72 -1.64
C GLY A 127 15.18 16.58 -2.53
N TRP A 128 15.17 17.88 -2.24
CA TRP A 128 14.31 18.86 -2.91
C TRP A 128 14.44 18.82 -4.44
N GLY A 129 13.32 18.67 -5.15
CA GLY A 129 13.27 18.58 -6.61
C GLY A 129 13.55 17.19 -7.18
N GLU A 130 14.02 16.25 -6.37
CA GLU A 130 14.43 14.90 -6.81
C GLU A 130 13.37 13.82 -6.58
N ALA A 131 12.20 14.18 -6.04
CA ALA A 131 11.06 13.28 -5.85
C ALA A 131 9.75 14.05 -5.72
N MET A 132 8.65 13.39 -6.14
CA MET A 132 7.29 13.77 -5.77
C MET A 132 6.70 12.65 -4.92
N ASN A 133 6.31 12.95 -3.68
CA ASN A 133 5.99 11.92 -2.69
C ASN A 133 4.76 12.28 -1.86
N GLY A 134 3.76 11.41 -1.83
CA GLY A 134 2.49 11.58 -1.14
C GLY A 134 2.16 10.47 -0.14
N GLY A 135 1.27 10.82 0.79
CA GLY A 135 0.82 9.96 1.86
C GLY A 135 -0.61 10.28 2.30
N PHE A 136 -1.10 9.49 3.23
CA PHE A 136 -2.45 9.61 3.76
C PHE A 136 -2.47 9.38 5.27
N GLY A 137 -3.53 9.84 5.91
CA GLY A 137 -3.99 9.29 7.17
C GLY A 137 -5.47 8.94 7.09
N LEU A 138 -5.85 7.81 7.70
CA LEU A 138 -7.21 7.29 7.69
C LEU A 138 -7.59 6.86 9.11
N VAL A 139 -8.56 7.55 9.69
CA VAL A 139 -9.12 7.24 11.01
C VAL A 139 -10.11 6.09 10.87
N LEU A 140 -9.88 5.04 11.66
CA LEU A 140 -10.82 3.96 11.91
C LEU A 140 -11.50 4.23 13.26
N ASP A 141 -12.83 4.33 13.25
CA ASP A 141 -13.65 4.64 14.43
C ASP A 141 -14.66 3.53 14.77
N GLY A 142 -14.60 2.40 14.06
CA GLY A 142 -15.54 1.28 14.21
C GLY A 142 -16.86 1.44 13.46
N SER A 143 -17.05 2.53 12.72
CA SER A 143 -18.27 2.74 11.94
C SER A 143 -18.29 1.93 10.65
N LYS A 144 -19.48 1.79 10.05
CA LYS A 144 -19.62 1.26 8.68
C LYS A 144 -19.04 2.22 7.63
N ASP A 145 -18.97 3.52 7.95
CA ASP A 145 -18.41 4.50 7.04
C ASP A 145 -16.88 4.40 6.97
N SER A 146 -16.19 4.22 8.10
CA SER A 146 -14.75 3.93 8.10
C SER A 146 -14.43 2.61 7.38
N GLU A 147 -15.28 1.59 7.50
CA GLU A 147 -15.16 0.33 6.75
C GLU A 147 -15.28 0.55 5.24
N ARG A 148 -16.28 1.30 4.79
CA ARG A 148 -16.42 1.64 3.37
C ARG A 148 -15.21 2.45 2.85
N ARG A 149 -14.70 3.39 3.66
CA ARG A 149 -13.55 4.24 3.30
C ARG A 149 -12.25 3.44 3.24
N LEU A 150 -11.96 2.60 4.24
CA LEU A 150 -10.72 1.81 4.27
C LEU A 150 -10.63 0.85 3.08
N GLU A 151 -11.75 0.24 2.69
CA GLU A 151 -11.77 -0.66 1.53
C GLU A 151 -11.47 0.09 0.24
N SER A 152 -12.17 1.21 0.00
CA SER A 152 -12.00 1.97 -1.23
C SER A 152 -10.61 2.61 -1.34
N MET A 153 -10.15 3.23 -0.25
CA MET A 153 -8.90 3.98 -0.22
C MET A 153 -7.69 3.04 -0.28
N LEU A 154 -7.60 2.02 0.59
CA LEU A 154 -6.44 1.11 0.61
C LEU A 154 -6.33 0.28 -0.67
N PHE A 155 -7.46 -0.06 -1.30
CA PHE A 155 -7.45 -0.73 -2.60
C PHE A 155 -6.81 0.16 -3.68
N TRP A 156 -7.14 1.45 -3.71
CA TRP A 156 -6.56 2.41 -4.65
C TRP A 156 -5.09 2.71 -4.35
N ASP A 157 -4.75 3.04 -3.10
CA ASP A 157 -3.40 3.40 -2.65
C ASP A 157 -2.35 2.34 -2.96
N VAL A 158 -2.76 1.07 -3.05
CA VAL A 158 -1.87 -0.02 -3.50
C VAL A 158 -1.97 -0.25 -5.01
N ASN A 159 -3.18 -0.42 -5.54
CA ASN A 159 -3.33 -0.88 -6.93
C ASN A 159 -2.99 0.18 -7.98
N ASN A 160 -2.98 1.47 -7.64
CA ASN A 160 -2.49 2.53 -8.53
C ASN A 160 -1.02 2.30 -8.94
N GLY A 161 -0.14 2.10 -7.96
CA GLY A 161 1.27 1.82 -8.17
C GLY A 161 1.50 0.45 -8.80
N ILE A 162 0.71 -0.57 -8.44
CA ILE A 162 0.75 -1.87 -9.13
C ILE A 162 0.40 -1.72 -10.60
N ALA A 163 -0.64 -0.96 -10.95
CA ALA A 163 -1.02 -0.72 -12.35
C ALA A 163 0.11 0.00 -13.12
N ARG A 164 0.68 1.07 -12.54
CA ARG A 164 1.78 1.81 -13.16
C ARG A 164 3.02 0.94 -13.31
N ARG A 165 3.45 0.24 -12.27
CA ARG A 165 4.64 -0.63 -12.30
C ARG A 165 4.45 -1.81 -13.24
N SER A 166 3.21 -2.33 -13.33
CA SER A 166 2.84 -3.34 -14.33
C SER A 166 3.01 -2.78 -15.74
N TRP A 167 2.51 -1.58 -16.02
CA TRP A 167 2.70 -0.92 -17.32
C TRP A 167 4.19 -0.71 -17.67
N ALA A 168 5.01 -0.37 -16.68
CA ALA A 168 6.47 -0.32 -16.77
C ALA A 168 7.16 -1.70 -16.89
N ARG A 169 6.38 -2.77 -17.09
CA ARG A 169 6.81 -4.16 -17.34
C ARG A 169 7.52 -4.83 -16.17
N ASN A 170 7.26 -4.40 -14.93
CA ASN A 170 7.71 -5.15 -13.77
C ASN A 170 6.92 -6.47 -13.66
N GLU A 171 7.60 -7.61 -13.73
CA GLU A 171 6.97 -8.94 -13.81
C GLU A 171 6.09 -9.26 -12.59
N HIS A 172 6.57 -8.94 -11.38
CA HIS A 172 5.80 -9.13 -10.15
C HIS A 172 4.55 -8.23 -10.11
N ALA A 173 4.65 -6.99 -10.61
CA ALA A 173 3.51 -6.10 -10.71
C ALA A 173 2.50 -6.57 -11.77
N VAL A 174 2.94 -7.19 -12.88
CA VAL A 174 2.04 -7.83 -13.86
C VAL A 174 1.29 -9.01 -13.24
N SER A 175 1.97 -9.89 -12.50
CA SER A 175 1.33 -11.00 -11.76
C SER A 175 0.29 -10.45 -10.76
N THR A 176 0.70 -9.47 -9.95
CA THR A 176 -0.16 -8.85 -8.94
C THR A 176 -1.36 -8.13 -9.57
N ALA A 177 -1.18 -7.41 -10.68
CA ALA A 177 -2.28 -6.72 -11.37
C ALA A 177 -3.32 -7.71 -11.92
N ARG A 178 -2.90 -8.87 -12.44
CA ARG A 178 -3.82 -9.94 -12.88
C ARG A 178 -4.64 -10.47 -11.72
N ARG A 179 -4.00 -10.82 -10.60
CA ARG A 179 -4.70 -11.28 -9.39
C ARG A 179 -5.67 -10.21 -8.86
N ALA A 180 -5.28 -8.94 -8.87
CA ALA A 180 -6.14 -7.84 -8.45
C ALA A 180 -7.38 -7.69 -9.35
N MET A 181 -7.25 -7.84 -10.67
CA MET A 181 -8.38 -7.80 -11.61
C MET A 181 -9.28 -9.05 -11.52
N GLU A 182 -8.73 -10.21 -11.14
CA GLU A 182 -9.50 -11.41 -10.85
C GLU A 182 -10.33 -11.26 -9.57
N ALA A 183 -9.74 -10.66 -8.52
CA ALA A 183 -10.40 -10.43 -7.24
C ALA A 183 -11.44 -9.30 -7.28
N GLU A 184 -11.22 -8.27 -8.10
CA GLU A 184 -12.14 -7.13 -8.28
C GLU A 184 -12.48 -6.94 -9.77
N PRO A 185 -13.58 -7.51 -10.26
CA PRO A 185 -13.94 -7.48 -11.68
C PRO A 185 -14.15 -6.08 -12.26
N ARG A 186 -14.42 -5.05 -11.43
CA ARG A 186 -14.55 -3.65 -11.88
C ARG A 186 -13.19 -3.01 -12.18
N LEU A 187 -12.10 -3.54 -11.62
CA LEU A 187 -10.75 -3.08 -11.93
C LEU A 187 -10.38 -3.57 -13.33
N LYS A 188 -10.12 -2.62 -14.23
CA LYS A 188 -9.64 -2.89 -15.59
C LYS A 188 -8.35 -2.10 -15.82
N ILE A 189 -7.22 -2.80 -15.77
CA ILE A 189 -5.88 -2.23 -15.98
C ILE A 189 -5.37 -2.63 -17.36
N THR A 190 -4.74 -1.70 -18.07
CA THR A 190 -4.01 -2.00 -19.30
C THR A 190 -2.73 -2.77 -18.97
N LEU A 191 -2.65 -4.04 -19.39
CA LEU A 191 -1.43 -4.83 -19.26
C LEU A 191 -0.49 -4.54 -20.45
N PRO A 192 0.83 -4.40 -20.23
CA PRO A 192 1.75 -4.16 -21.34
C PRO A 192 1.90 -5.41 -22.21
N TYR A 193 2.06 -5.20 -23.52
CA TYR A 193 2.55 -6.25 -24.41
C TYR A 193 4.06 -6.44 -24.20
N GLN A 194 4.48 -7.66 -23.87
CA GLN A 194 5.89 -8.03 -23.81
C GLN A 194 6.35 -8.49 -25.20
N GLY A 195 6.81 -7.54 -26.02
CA GLY A 195 7.46 -7.88 -27.29
C GLY A 195 8.83 -8.51 -27.05
N GLU A 196 9.22 -9.47 -27.90
CA GLU A 196 10.60 -9.95 -27.94
C GLU A 196 11.49 -8.86 -28.55
N TRP A 197 12.65 -8.59 -27.94
CA TRP A 197 13.70 -7.79 -28.57
C TRP A 197 14.35 -8.63 -29.68
N LYS A 198 13.68 -8.70 -30.82
CA LYS A 198 14.25 -9.19 -32.09
C LYS A 198 14.39 -7.98 -33.00
N ILE A 199 15.50 -7.26 -32.84
CA ILE A 199 15.98 -6.26 -33.80
C ILE A 199 17.31 -6.76 -34.33
#